data_AF-A0AAW0PDA4-F1
#
_entry.id   AF-A0AAW0PDA4-F1
#
_cell.length_a   1.000
_cell.length_b   1.000
_cell.length_c   1.000
_cell.angle_alpha   90.00
_cell.angle_beta   90.00
_cell.angle_gamma   90.00
#
_symmetry.space_group_name_H-M   'P 1'
#
loop_
_entity.id
_entity.type
_entity.pdbx_description
1 polymer ?
#
loop_
_entity_poly.entity_id
_entity_poly.type
_entity_poly.pdbx_seq_one_letter_code
_entity_poly.pdbx_strand_id
1 'polypeptide(L)'
;MECKRVEPSCADKNGKALKDSIDIVCVRIRNRECFYYSGFTSCSVAPPPHTRHICSLSALTVGEMMEMMMALTTDEPIQLHVTTGKNGTTKIVWKNVPQHHLKDGAVVMLFRHHMDQQPRAFLKLQSSEGSRDIPVPLHEGLQARLHKAGWPGMWMEEELCRGIFQSPDPVPIYRYSGKLQLTVENGKACFKLFLWEGSHRLKNEFYYSWVGLYKSNRDDNKNYLTNQWQWAIHFKPCGNLNDYDTYSYCTDTTITSGLQARFMISDYNEKARTPEWS
;
A
#
# COMPACT_ATOMS: atom_id res chain seq x y z
N MET A 1 26.26 -14.52 -15.88
CA MET A 1 27.25 -13.47 -15.62
C MET A 1 27.61 -13.56 -14.16
N GLU A 2 28.86 -13.88 -13.83
CA GLU A 2 29.35 -13.91 -12.46
C GLU A 2 30.19 -12.64 -12.24
N CYS A 3 29.66 -11.67 -11.48
CA CYS A 3 30.43 -10.50 -11.07
C CYS A 3 31.31 -10.90 -9.89
N LYS A 4 32.61 -11.08 -10.12
CA LYS A 4 33.57 -11.27 -9.02
C LYS A 4 33.85 -9.92 -8.36
N ARG A 5 33.73 -9.89 -7.03
CA ARG A 5 34.16 -8.79 -6.18
C ARG A 5 35.68 -8.62 -6.32
N VAL A 6 36.14 -7.46 -6.76
CA VAL A 6 37.55 -7.11 -6.77
C VAL A 6 37.80 -6.21 -5.56
N GLU A 7 38.67 -6.62 -4.64
CA GLU A 7 39.09 -5.75 -3.54
C GLU A 7 39.96 -4.62 -4.10
N PRO A 8 39.64 -3.34 -3.83
CA PRO A 8 40.48 -2.25 -4.30
C PRO A 8 41.80 -2.22 -3.53
N SER A 9 42.93 -2.19 -4.24
CA SER A 9 44.21 -1.78 -3.67
C SER A 9 44.41 -0.27 -3.87
N CYS A 10 43.53 0.55 -3.31
CA CYS A 10 43.67 2.00 -3.36
C CYS A 10 44.02 2.52 -1.96
N ALA A 11 45.14 3.24 -1.87
CA ALA A 11 45.52 4.01 -0.70
C ALA A 11 45.33 5.50 -0.97
N ASP A 12 44.97 6.26 0.07
CA ASP A 12 44.97 7.72 -0.01
C ASP A 12 46.40 8.27 -0.20
N LYS A 13 46.53 9.59 -0.37
CA LYS A 13 47.84 10.26 -0.53
C LYS A 13 48.79 10.08 0.66
N ASN A 14 48.30 9.53 1.78
CA ASN A 14 49.05 9.25 3.00
C ASN A 14 49.31 7.74 3.20
N GLY A 15 49.01 6.90 2.20
CA GLY A 15 49.26 5.45 2.26
C GLY A 15 48.24 4.67 3.09
N LYS A 16 47.09 5.27 3.44
CA LYS A 16 46.04 4.60 4.22
C LYS A 16 45.07 3.90 3.26
N ALA A 17 44.89 2.59 3.42
CA ALA A 17 43.95 1.81 2.61
C ALA A 17 42.52 2.35 2.76
N LEU A 18 41.89 2.71 1.64
CA LEU A 18 40.48 3.11 1.59
C LEU A 18 39.64 1.84 1.79
N LYS A 19 38.93 1.76 2.91
CA LYS A 19 38.13 0.59 3.32
C LYS A 19 36.74 0.53 2.68
N ASP A 20 36.43 1.46 1.78
CA ASP A 20 35.10 1.56 1.18
C ASP A 20 35.02 0.65 -0.04
N SER A 21 34.15 -0.36 0.07
CA SER A 21 33.76 -1.32 -0.96
C SER A 21 33.35 -0.58 -2.24
N ILE A 22 34.13 -0.73 -3.30
CA ILE A 22 33.73 -0.29 -4.65
C ILE A 22 32.71 -1.31 -5.17
N ASP A 23 31.50 -0.87 -5.45
CA ASP A 23 30.54 -1.64 -6.22
C ASP A 23 30.85 -1.50 -7.71
N ILE A 24 31.27 -2.60 -8.34
CA ILE A 24 31.51 -2.67 -9.77
C ILE A 24 30.20 -3.10 -10.44
N VAL A 25 29.62 -2.21 -11.24
CA VAL A 25 28.43 -2.52 -12.04
C VAL A 25 28.88 -2.85 -13.46
N CYS A 26 28.59 -4.07 -13.90
CA CYS A 26 28.85 -4.51 -15.28
C CYS A 26 27.61 -4.23 -16.12
N VAL A 27 27.75 -3.39 -17.14
CA VAL A 27 26.67 -3.11 -18.10
C VAL A 27 27.14 -3.50 -19.50
N ARG A 28 26.31 -4.24 -20.23
CA ARG A 28 26.59 -4.63 -21.62
C ARG A 28 25.82 -3.72 -22.56
N ILE A 29 26.52 -2.89 -23.32
CA ILE A 29 25.93 -1.99 -24.32
C ILE A 29 26.46 -2.37 -25.70
N ARG A 30 25.57 -2.69 -26.65
CA ARG A 30 25.87 -2.96 -28.08
C ARG A 30 27.13 -3.82 -28.30
N ASN A 31 27.17 -4.99 -27.67
CA ASN A 31 28.27 -5.97 -27.74
C ASN A 31 29.60 -5.57 -27.07
N ARG A 32 29.66 -4.48 -26.30
CA ARG A 32 30.81 -4.14 -25.44
C ARG A 32 30.48 -4.40 -23.98
N GLU A 33 31.43 -5.01 -23.27
CA GLU A 33 31.36 -5.17 -21.80
C GLU A 33 32.01 -3.93 -21.18
N CYS A 34 31.21 -3.13 -20.46
CA CYS A 34 31.68 -1.92 -19.80
C CYS A 34 31.68 -2.14 -18.29
N PHE A 35 32.80 -1.82 -17.64
CA PHE A 35 32.95 -1.86 -16.19
C PHE A 35 32.84 -0.45 -15.63
N TYR A 36 31.92 -0.23 -14.69
CA TYR A 36 31.76 1.05 -14.00
C TYR A 36 32.16 0.95 -12.55
N TYR A 37 32.85 1.99 -12.06
CA TYR A 37 33.23 2.19 -10.67
C TYR A 37 32.45 3.39 -10.15
N SER A 38 31.46 3.19 -9.27
CA SER A 38 30.88 4.32 -8.54
C SER A 38 31.78 4.63 -7.34
N GLY A 39 32.38 5.81 -7.27
CA GLY A 39 33.03 6.23 -6.03
C GLY A 39 34.06 7.35 -6.04
N PHE A 40 34.70 7.74 -7.15
CA PHE A 40 35.69 8.83 -7.12
C PHE A 40 35.76 9.65 -8.40
N THR A 41 35.88 10.97 -8.23
CA THR A 41 36.06 11.98 -9.29
C THR A 41 37.52 12.19 -9.70
N SER A 42 38.52 11.52 -9.13
CA SER A 42 39.87 11.51 -9.70
C SER A 42 40.78 10.43 -9.09
N CYS A 43 40.90 9.28 -9.76
CA CYS A 43 42.06 8.42 -9.61
C CYS A 43 42.87 8.49 -10.91
N SER A 44 43.91 9.32 -10.93
CA SER A 44 44.92 9.37 -11.98
C SER A 44 45.99 8.31 -11.72
N VAL A 45 45.60 7.03 -11.83
CA VAL A 45 46.57 5.92 -11.90
C VAL A 45 46.19 5.07 -13.11
N ALA A 46 47.13 4.91 -14.03
CA ALA A 46 46.95 4.07 -15.21
C ALA A 46 46.63 2.63 -14.78
N PRO A 47 45.66 1.97 -15.41
CA PRO A 47 45.28 0.62 -15.03
C PRO A 47 46.40 -0.38 -15.42
N PRO A 48 46.56 -1.48 -14.67
CA PRO A 48 47.56 -2.51 -14.97
C PRO A 48 47.31 -3.16 -16.35
N PRO A 49 48.34 -3.72 -17.00
CA PRO A 49 48.34 -4.08 -18.43
C PRO A 49 47.37 -5.20 -18.86
N HIS A 50 46.50 -5.69 -17.97
CA HIS A 50 45.56 -6.78 -18.26
C HIS A 50 44.08 -6.47 -18.03
N THR A 51 43.71 -5.21 -17.76
CA THR A 51 42.30 -4.80 -17.70
C THR A 51 41.75 -4.51 -19.10
N ARG A 52 40.78 -5.32 -19.54
CA ARG A 52 39.97 -5.06 -20.74
C ARG A 52 39.22 -3.73 -20.58
N HIS A 53 39.34 -2.89 -21.61
CA HIS A 53 38.67 -1.61 -21.86
C HIS A 53 37.84 -1.01 -20.72
N ILE A 54 38.41 -0.01 -20.03
CA ILE A 54 37.64 0.92 -19.19
C ILE A 54 37.06 1.97 -20.13
N CYS A 55 35.74 2.03 -20.27
CA CYS A 55 35.07 3.09 -21.02
C CYS A 55 35.03 4.36 -20.16
N SER A 56 35.75 5.41 -20.58
CA SER A 56 35.60 6.75 -20.00
C SER A 56 34.19 7.29 -20.27
N LEU A 57 33.56 7.90 -19.27
CA LEU A 57 32.29 8.64 -19.39
C LEU A 57 32.33 9.69 -20.52
N SER A 58 33.52 10.20 -20.84
CA SER A 58 33.73 11.17 -21.93
C SER A 58 33.54 10.61 -23.34
N ALA A 59 33.28 9.30 -23.49
CA ALA A 59 33.08 8.62 -24.76
C ALA A 59 31.63 8.21 -25.04
N LEU A 60 30.69 8.53 -24.13
CA LEU A 60 29.28 8.21 -24.28
C LEU A 60 28.55 9.38 -24.94
N THR A 61 27.66 9.07 -25.88
CA THR A 61 26.68 10.03 -26.37
C THR A 61 25.67 10.36 -25.26
N VAL A 62 25.02 11.52 -25.34
CA VAL A 62 23.95 11.90 -24.38
C VAL A 62 22.85 10.83 -24.32
N GLY A 63 22.54 10.17 -25.45
CA GLY A 63 21.60 9.05 -25.49
C GLY A 63 22.08 7.83 -24.71
N GLU A 64 23.36 7.47 -24.78
CA GLU A 64 23.94 6.36 -24.01
C GLU A 64 24.06 6.70 -22.52
N MET A 65 24.33 7.97 -22.17
CA MET A 65 24.24 8.44 -20.77
C MET A 65 22.81 8.38 -20.25
N MET A 66 21.79 8.72 -21.05
CA MET A 66 20.39 8.60 -20.66
C MET A 66 19.94 7.15 -20.52
N GLU A 67 20.33 6.25 -21.43
CA GLU A 67 20.06 4.81 -21.27
C GLU A 67 20.76 4.25 -20.02
N MET A 68 21.98 4.69 -19.73
CA MET A 68 22.72 4.26 -18.54
C MET A 68 22.13 4.84 -17.24
N MET A 69 21.71 6.12 -17.23
CA MET A 69 20.97 6.68 -16.10
C MET A 69 19.65 5.94 -15.90
N MET A 70 18.89 5.67 -16.97
CA MET A 70 17.66 4.89 -16.87
C MET A 70 17.88 3.46 -16.37
N ALA A 71 19.01 2.82 -16.73
CA ALA A 71 19.38 1.50 -16.21
C ALA A 71 19.81 1.53 -14.72
N LEU A 72 20.42 2.64 -14.27
CA LEU A 72 20.82 2.85 -12.88
C LEU A 72 19.68 3.38 -11.99
N THR A 73 18.63 3.96 -12.57
CA THR A 73 17.43 4.46 -11.85
C THR A 73 16.28 3.45 -11.86
N THR A 74 16.57 2.15 -11.95
CA THR A 74 15.56 1.07 -11.95
C THR A 74 15.03 0.74 -10.55
N ASP A 75 15.09 1.68 -9.60
CA ASP A 75 14.40 1.50 -8.33
C ASP A 75 12.91 1.76 -8.55
N GLU A 76 12.16 0.67 -8.71
CA GLU A 76 10.71 0.73 -8.58
C GLU A 76 10.34 1.43 -7.26
N PRO A 77 9.32 2.30 -7.25
CA PRO A 77 8.97 3.05 -6.04
C PRO A 77 8.59 2.09 -4.92
N ILE A 78 8.93 2.47 -3.68
CA ILE A 78 8.52 1.74 -2.47
C ILE A 78 6.98 1.68 -2.46
N GLN A 79 6.44 0.47 -2.38
CA GLN A 79 5.00 0.26 -2.24
C GLN A 79 4.69 -0.13 -0.81
N LEU A 80 3.67 0.50 -0.23
CA LEU A 80 3.15 0.17 1.08
C LEU A 80 1.62 0.15 1.01
N HIS A 81 1.03 -1.00 1.27
CA HIS A 81 -0.42 -1.20 1.25
C HIS A 81 -0.90 -1.69 2.60
N VAL A 82 -2.06 -1.16 2.99
CA VAL A 82 -2.83 -1.62 4.13
C VAL A 82 -4.03 -2.37 3.56
N THR A 83 -4.21 -3.62 3.93
CA THR A 83 -5.28 -4.49 3.42
C THR A 83 -5.88 -5.33 4.54
N THR A 84 -6.85 -6.17 4.19
CA THR A 84 -7.55 -7.06 5.10
C THR A 84 -6.66 -8.23 5.52
N GLY A 85 -6.42 -8.35 6.82
CA GLY A 85 -5.77 -9.49 7.45
C GLY A 85 -6.76 -10.54 7.93
N LYS A 86 -6.23 -11.55 8.62
CA LYS A 86 -7.08 -12.60 9.22
C LYS A 86 -7.96 -12.02 10.30
N ASN A 87 -9.17 -12.56 10.44
CA ASN A 87 -10.11 -12.18 11.49
C ASN A 87 -10.39 -10.65 11.58
N GLY A 88 -10.40 -9.96 10.43
CA GLY A 88 -10.68 -8.52 10.36
C GLY A 88 -9.56 -7.65 10.92
N THR A 89 -8.38 -8.22 11.18
CA THR A 89 -7.20 -7.43 11.53
C THR A 89 -6.62 -6.75 10.30
N THR A 90 -5.64 -5.91 10.52
CA THR A 90 -4.89 -5.24 9.48
C THR A 90 -3.77 -6.12 8.95
N LYS A 91 -3.62 -6.17 7.62
CA LYS A 91 -2.44 -6.71 6.95
C LYS A 91 -1.66 -5.59 6.31
N ILE A 92 -0.35 -5.57 6.54
CA ILE A 92 0.57 -4.65 5.86
C ILE A 92 1.28 -5.45 4.78
N VAL A 93 1.37 -4.88 3.58
CA VAL A 93 2.14 -5.43 2.45
C VAL A 93 3.12 -4.35 2.00
N TRP A 94 4.40 -4.70 1.90
CA TRP A 94 5.44 -3.80 1.40
C TRP A 94 6.22 -4.45 0.27
N LYS A 95 6.70 -3.62 -0.66
CA LYS A 95 7.57 -4.03 -1.77
C LYS A 95 8.60 -2.96 -2.06
N ASN A 96 9.69 -3.38 -2.70
CA ASN A 96 10.74 -2.51 -3.21
C ASN A 96 11.34 -1.61 -2.13
N VAL A 97 11.44 -2.07 -0.88
CA VAL A 97 12.14 -1.32 0.18
C VAL A 97 13.66 -1.49 -0.03
N PRO A 98 14.41 -0.41 -0.33
CA PRO A 98 15.85 -0.48 -0.52
C PRO A 98 16.60 -1.10 0.65
N GLN A 99 17.62 -1.90 0.33
CA GLN A 99 18.43 -2.61 1.34
C GLN A 99 19.14 -1.66 2.32
N HIS A 100 19.51 -0.46 1.89
CA HIS A 100 20.14 0.52 2.77
C HIS A 100 19.17 1.00 3.87
N HIS A 101 17.88 1.24 3.55
CA HIS A 101 16.88 1.57 4.56
C HIS A 101 16.65 0.42 5.55
N LEU A 102 16.71 -0.84 5.09
CA LEU A 102 16.60 -2.01 5.98
C LEU A 102 17.76 -2.10 6.98
N LYS A 103 19.00 -1.85 6.51
CA LYS A 103 20.20 -1.79 7.35
C LYS A 103 20.11 -0.66 8.38
N ASP A 104 19.53 0.46 7.98
CA ASP A 104 19.26 1.62 8.85
C ASP A 104 18.08 1.39 9.80
N GLY A 105 17.44 0.21 9.77
CA GLY A 105 16.40 -0.18 10.71
C GLY A 105 14.99 0.29 10.35
N ALA A 106 14.68 0.40 9.05
CA ALA A 106 13.36 0.74 8.53
C ALA A 106 12.20 0.11 9.33
N VAL A 107 11.23 0.96 9.69
CA VAL A 107 10.10 0.59 10.54
C VAL A 107 8.80 1.10 9.91
N VAL A 108 7.79 0.23 9.87
CA VAL A 108 6.42 0.62 9.53
C VAL A 108 5.64 0.88 10.80
N MET A 109 4.94 1.99 10.86
CA MET A 109 4.08 2.37 11.99
C MET A 109 2.63 2.51 11.54
N LEU A 110 1.70 2.01 12.35
CA LEU A 110 0.27 2.09 12.10
C LEU A 110 -0.38 3.22 12.88
N PHE A 111 -1.10 4.10 12.19
CA PHE A 111 -1.85 5.21 12.77
C PHE A 111 -3.33 5.09 12.43
N ARG A 112 -4.22 5.41 13.37
CA ARG A 112 -5.67 5.34 13.11
C ARG A 112 -6.11 6.46 12.17
N HIS A 113 -5.58 7.66 12.38
CA HIS A 113 -5.86 8.85 11.59
C HIS A 113 -4.59 9.63 11.23
N HIS A 114 -4.70 10.50 10.22
CA HIS A 114 -3.58 11.28 9.73
C HIS A 114 -2.94 12.20 10.78
N MET A 115 -3.76 12.72 11.72
CA MET A 115 -3.32 13.62 12.79
C MET A 115 -2.83 12.91 14.04
N ASP A 116 -2.91 11.56 14.09
CA ASP A 116 -2.46 10.82 15.26
C ASP A 116 -0.95 10.98 15.43
N GLN A 117 -0.53 11.37 16.63
CA GLN A 117 0.88 11.50 16.98
C GLN A 117 1.47 10.18 17.49
N GLN A 118 0.63 9.24 17.94
CA GLN A 118 1.08 7.96 18.50
C GLN A 118 0.66 6.78 17.63
N PRO A 119 1.59 5.91 17.24
CA PRO A 119 1.27 4.71 16.49
C PRO A 119 0.58 3.67 17.40
N ARG A 120 -0.35 2.92 16.82
CA ARG A 120 -1.02 1.76 17.45
C ARG A 120 -0.15 0.53 17.48
N ALA A 121 0.74 0.40 16.50
CA ALA A 121 1.68 -0.70 16.38
C ALA A 121 2.86 -0.29 15.49
N PHE A 122 3.96 -1.02 15.62
CA PHE A 122 5.12 -0.88 14.77
C PHE A 122 5.62 -2.25 14.30
N LEU A 123 6.28 -2.25 13.14
CA LEU A 123 6.84 -3.42 12.50
C LEU A 123 8.22 -3.05 11.94
N LYS A 124 9.28 -3.62 12.52
CA LYS A 124 10.63 -3.53 11.94
C LYS A 124 10.69 -4.43 10.70
N LEU A 125 11.13 -3.87 9.58
CA LEU A 125 11.29 -4.62 8.34
C LEU A 125 12.63 -5.37 8.32
N GLN A 126 12.64 -6.56 7.72
CA GLN A 126 13.83 -7.41 7.59
C GLN A 126 14.13 -7.79 6.13
N SER A 127 13.21 -7.46 5.21
CA SER A 127 13.26 -7.81 3.80
C SER A 127 12.69 -6.67 2.96
N SER A 128 13.11 -6.58 1.69
CA SER A 128 12.67 -5.55 0.75
C SER A 128 11.19 -5.69 0.39
N GLU A 129 10.65 -6.89 0.53
CA GLU A 129 9.25 -7.23 0.27
C GLU A 129 8.71 -8.19 1.33
N GLY A 130 7.40 -8.15 1.54
CA GLY A 130 6.74 -9.06 2.46
C GLY A 130 5.33 -8.62 2.81
N SER A 131 4.70 -9.42 3.67
CA SER A 131 3.44 -9.05 4.28
C SER A 131 3.34 -9.58 5.71
N ARG A 132 2.59 -8.88 6.56
CA ARG A 132 2.37 -9.29 7.94
C ARG A 132 1.00 -8.86 8.44
N ASP A 133 0.29 -9.79 9.07
CA ASP A 133 -0.90 -9.50 9.85
C ASP A 133 -0.49 -8.87 11.19
N ILE A 134 -1.10 -7.74 11.52
CA ILE A 134 -0.89 -7.00 12.76
C ILE A 134 -2.18 -7.09 13.58
N PRO A 135 -2.15 -7.36 14.89
CA PRO A 135 -3.34 -7.51 15.74
C PRO A 135 -4.02 -6.15 16.06
N VAL A 136 -4.09 -5.27 15.08
CA VAL A 136 -4.87 -4.03 15.11
C VAL A 136 -6.08 -4.26 14.20
N PRO A 137 -7.32 -4.03 14.66
CA PRO A 137 -8.50 -4.16 13.82
C PRO A 137 -8.46 -3.19 12.64
N LEU A 138 -8.87 -3.66 11.46
CA LEU A 138 -8.94 -2.83 10.27
C LEU A 138 -10.00 -1.73 10.43
N HIS A 139 -9.72 -0.54 9.93
CA HIS A 139 -10.63 0.59 10.02
C HIS A 139 -10.44 1.51 8.82
N GLU A 140 -11.50 2.18 8.39
CA GLU A 140 -11.44 3.19 7.34
C GLU A 140 -10.39 4.27 7.63
N GLY A 141 -9.51 4.56 6.66
CA GLY A 141 -8.48 5.60 6.79
C GLY A 141 -7.27 5.22 7.65
N LEU A 142 -7.16 3.96 8.11
CA LEU A 142 -5.97 3.44 8.80
C LEU A 142 -4.73 3.61 7.90
N GLN A 143 -3.62 4.08 8.48
CA GLN A 143 -2.41 4.40 7.73
C GLN A 143 -1.24 3.56 8.20
N ALA A 144 -0.49 3.01 7.26
CA ALA A 144 0.85 2.51 7.47
C ALA A 144 1.85 3.55 6.95
N ARG A 145 2.83 3.93 7.77
CA ARG A 145 3.88 4.87 7.42
C ARG A 145 5.23 4.21 7.59
N LEU A 146 6.03 4.17 6.54
CA LEU A 146 7.39 3.67 6.56
C LEU A 146 8.33 4.82 6.93
N HIS A 147 9.15 4.61 7.95
CA HIS A 147 10.15 5.58 8.39
C HIS A 147 11.54 4.97 8.43
N LYS A 148 12.54 5.84 8.25
CA LYS A 148 13.91 5.56 8.65
C LYS A 148 14.02 5.63 10.17
N ALA A 149 14.66 4.64 10.79
CA ALA A 149 14.88 4.66 12.23
C ALA A 149 16.16 5.43 12.56
N GLY A 150 16.05 6.52 13.34
CA GLY A 150 17.22 7.22 13.87
C GLY A 150 17.83 6.49 15.05
N TRP A 151 19.16 6.43 15.10
CA TRP A 151 19.94 6.02 16.28
C TRP A 151 20.58 7.24 16.96
N PRO A 152 20.61 7.34 18.31
CA PRO A 152 20.01 6.46 19.32
C PRO A 152 18.65 6.99 19.79
N GLY A 153 17.64 6.11 19.91
CA GLY A 153 16.37 6.45 20.56
C GLY A 153 15.12 6.39 19.69
N MET A 154 15.18 5.80 18.49
CA MET A 154 13.99 5.60 17.64
C MET A 154 13.29 6.93 17.30
N TRP A 155 14.04 8.02 17.22
CA TRP A 155 13.52 9.28 16.68
C TRP A 155 13.22 9.07 15.20
N MET A 156 12.02 9.46 14.80
CA MET A 156 11.56 9.36 13.42
C MET A 156 12.18 10.50 12.63
N GLU A 157 13.17 10.20 11.79
CA GLU A 157 13.81 11.23 10.97
C GLU A 157 12.91 11.60 9.78
N GLU A 158 12.55 10.61 8.97
CA GLU A 158 11.94 10.84 7.66
C GLU A 158 10.88 9.77 7.35
N GLU A 159 9.73 10.21 6.82
CA GLU A 159 8.70 9.34 6.25
C GLU A 159 9.05 9.04 4.78
N LEU A 160 9.31 7.77 4.47
CA LEU A 160 9.73 7.33 3.14
C LEU A 160 8.53 6.99 2.24
N CYS A 161 7.46 6.44 2.82
CA CYS A 161 6.29 5.98 2.08
C CYS A 161 5.07 5.85 2.99
N ARG A 162 3.87 6.03 2.43
CA ARG A 162 2.59 5.93 3.12
C ARG A 162 1.60 5.06 2.36
N GLY A 163 1.03 4.09 3.05
CA GLY A 163 -0.15 3.34 2.63
C GLY A 163 -1.36 3.75 3.44
N ILE A 164 -2.50 4.01 2.77
CA ILE A 164 -3.77 4.32 3.44
C ILE A 164 -4.79 3.28 3.03
N PHE A 165 -5.49 2.71 4.01
CA PHE A 165 -6.63 1.84 3.75
C PHE A 165 -7.85 2.67 3.37
N GLN A 166 -8.51 2.27 2.29
CA GLN A 166 -9.79 2.82 1.85
C GLN A 166 -10.72 1.67 1.51
N SER A 167 -11.97 1.75 1.97
CA SER A 167 -13.01 0.81 1.53
C SER A 167 -13.30 0.99 0.04
N PRO A 168 -13.84 -0.06 -0.64
CA PRO A 168 -14.25 0.05 -2.04
C PRO A 168 -15.24 1.19 -2.28
N ASP A 169 -15.25 1.73 -3.49
CA ASP A 169 -16.11 2.86 -3.84
C ASP A 169 -17.61 2.54 -3.67
N PRO A 170 -18.44 3.53 -3.27
CA PRO A 170 -19.89 3.37 -3.23
C PRO A 170 -20.47 3.08 -4.62
N VAL A 171 -21.39 2.13 -4.69
CA VAL A 171 -22.12 1.76 -5.90
C VAL A 171 -23.49 2.44 -5.95
N PRO A 172 -23.98 2.87 -7.13
CA PRO A 172 -25.30 3.51 -7.25
C PRO A 172 -26.44 2.52 -6.98
N ILE A 173 -27.51 3.02 -6.38
CA ILE A 173 -28.78 2.29 -6.23
C ILE A 173 -29.63 2.55 -7.48
N TYR A 174 -29.88 1.50 -8.27
CA TYR A 174 -30.53 1.61 -9.58
C TYR A 174 -31.91 2.28 -9.50
N ARG A 175 -32.09 3.37 -10.27
CA ARG A 175 -33.29 4.25 -10.32
C ARG A 175 -33.53 5.12 -9.09
N TYR A 176 -32.55 5.27 -8.20
CA TYR A 176 -32.64 6.14 -7.03
C TYR A 176 -31.41 7.05 -6.93
N SER A 177 -31.61 8.24 -6.36
CA SER A 177 -30.52 9.18 -6.05
C SER A 177 -29.84 8.76 -4.73
N GLY A 178 -29.20 7.60 -4.75
CA GLY A 178 -28.49 7.07 -3.59
C GLY A 178 -27.41 6.06 -3.95
N LYS A 179 -26.54 5.77 -2.98
CA LYS A 179 -25.43 4.83 -3.13
C LYS A 179 -25.32 3.91 -1.94
N LEU A 180 -24.86 2.68 -2.19
CA LEU A 180 -24.51 1.69 -1.17
C LEU A 180 -22.99 1.51 -1.15
N GLN A 181 -22.40 1.42 0.04
CA GLN A 181 -21.01 1.05 0.21
C GLN A 181 -20.88 -0.02 1.31
N LEU A 182 -20.05 -1.02 1.07
CA LEU A 182 -19.56 -1.92 2.11
C LEU A 182 -18.27 -1.31 2.65
N THR A 183 -18.23 -1.07 3.95
CA THR A 183 -17.08 -0.49 4.65
C THR A 183 -16.64 -1.37 5.81
N VAL A 184 -15.53 -1.01 6.45
CA VAL A 184 -15.04 -1.67 7.65
C VAL A 184 -14.92 -0.69 8.83
N GLU A 185 -15.39 -1.13 9.99
CA GLU A 185 -15.15 -0.46 11.26
C GLU A 185 -14.71 -1.49 12.31
N ASN A 186 -13.54 -1.28 12.92
CA ASN A 186 -12.97 -2.18 13.93
C ASN A 186 -12.94 -3.66 13.48
N GLY A 187 -12.58 -3.90 12.21
CA GLY A 187 -12.51 -5.23 11.61
C GLY A 187 -13.87 -5.87 11.30
N LYS A 188 -14.97 -5.13 11.46
CA LYS A 188 -16.33 -5.59 11.20
C LYS A 188 -16.91 -4.97 9.94
N ALA A 189 -17.73 -5.74 9.23
CA ALA A 189 -18.42 -5.30 8.03
C ALA A 189 -19.55 -4.33 8.39
N CYS A 190 -19.54 -3.17 7.76
CA CYS A 190 -20.57 -2.14 7.91
C CYS A 190 -21.13 -1.74 6.56
N PHE A 191 -22.40 -1.35 6.55
CA PHE A 191 -23.08 -0.78 5.41
C PHE A 191 -23.12 0.72 5.57
N LYS A 192 -22.88 1.45 4.49
CA LYS A 192 -23.19 2.88 4.38
C LYS A 192 -24.16 3.13 3.24
N LEU A 193 -25.18 3.92 3.52
CA LEU A 193 -26.10 4.46 2.55
C LEU A 193 -25.89 5.96 2.43
N PHE A 194 -25.70 6.43 1.21
CA PHE A 194 -25.63 7.85 0.88
C PHE A 194 -26.92 8.18 0.14
N LEU A 195 -27.78 9.02 0.71
CA LEU A 195 -29.10 9.30 0.16
C LEU A 195 -29.28 10.81 -0.05
N TRP A 196 -29.65 11.20 -1.27
CA TRP A 196 -30.10 12.57 -1.53
C TRP A 196 -31.50 12.74 -0.93
N GLU A 197 -31.69 13.78 -0.10
CA GLU A 197 -32.92 13.98 0.69
C GLU A 197 -33.26 12.74 1.55
N GLY A 198 -32.27 12.23 2.28
CA GLY A 198 -32.28 10.90 2.89
C GLY A 198 -33.38 10.68 3.92
N SER A 199 -33.69 11.69 4.74
CA SER A 199 -34.75 11.60 5.76
C SER A 199 -36.12 11.30 5.17
N HIS A 200 -36.46 11.94 4.03
CA HIS A 200 -37.71 11.71 3.31
C HIS A 200 -37.71 10.33 2.65
N ARG A 201 -36.63 9.98 1.95
CA ARG A 201 -36.53 8.70 1.23
C ARG A 201 -36.55 7.49 2.14
N LEU A 202 -35.87 7.52 3.28
CA LEU A 202 -35.87 6.40 4.24
C LEU A 202 -37.29 6.07 4.72
N LYS A 203 -38.08 7.10 5.04
CA LYS A 203 -39.42 6.91 5.59
C LYS A 203 -40.46 6.50 4.55
N ASN A 204 -40.27 6.90 3.30
CA ASN A 204 -41.28 6.74 2.25
C ASN A 204 -40.87 5.70 1.21
N GLU A 205 -39.73 5.90 0.56
CA GLU A 205 -39.27 5.06 -0.57
C GLU A 205 -38.58 3.77 -0.11
N PHE A 206 -37.83 3.84 1.00
CA PHE A 206 -37.00 2.75 1.51
C PHE A 206 -37.51 2.14 2.81
N TYR A 207 -38.78 2.38 3.14
CA TYR A 207 -39.38 1.88 4.37
C TYR A 207 -39.28 0.34 4.50
N TYR A 208 -39.50 -0.37 3.39
CA TYR A 208 -39.36 -1.82 3.28
C TYR A 208 -38.07 -2.24 2.54
N SER A 209 -37.07 -1.37 2.51
CA SER A 209 -35.76 -1.72 1.93
C SER A 209 -34.82 -2.22 3.02
N TRP A 210 -33.90 -3.09 2.64
CA TRP A 210 -32.93 -3.67 3.56
C TRP A 210 -31.62 -3.97 2.84
N VAL A 211 -30.54 -4.06 3.62
CA VAL A 211 -29.22 -4.45 3.13
C VAL A 211 -28.84 -5.77 3.76
N GLY A 212 -28.39 -6.73 2.94
CA GLY A 212 -27.87 -8.02 3.40
C GLY A 212 -26.39 -8.18 3.06
N LEU A 213 -25.67 -8.92 3.90
CA LEU A 213 -24.30 -9.35 3.66
C LEU A 213 -24.28 -10.77 3.08
N TYR A 214 -23.45 -11.00 2.07
CA TYR A 214 -23.35 -12.25 1.31
C TYR A 214 -21.88 -12.71 1.27
N LYS A 215 -21.67 -14.03 1.10
CA LYS A 215 -20.33 -14.62 0.99
C LYS A 215 -19.80 -14.62 -0.44
N SER A 216 -20.68 -14.57 -1.42
CA SER A 216 -20.32 -14.57 -2.83
C SER A 216 -21.29 -13.74 -3.67
N ASN A 217 -20.79 -13.20 -4.79
CA ASN A 217 -21.61 -12.61 -5.84
C ASN A 217 -22.56 -13.60 -6.54
N ARG A 218 -22.39 -14.91 -6.35
CA ARG A 218 -23.25 -15.98 -6.91
C ARG A 218 -24.40 -16.38 -6.01
N ASP A 219 -24.38 -15.97 -4.74
CA ASP A 219 -25.44 -16.32 -3.81
C ASP A 219 -26.79 -15.75 -4.29
N ASP A 220 -27.85 -16.54 -4.15
CA ASP A 220 -29.23 -16.08 -4.36
C ASP A 220 -29.55 -14.95 -3.39
N ASN A 221 -30.44 -14.03 -3.78
CA ASN A 221 -30.82 -12.89 -2.94
C ASN A 221 -31.47 -13.30 -1.60
N LYS A 222 -32.00 -14.53 -1.49
CA LYS A 222 -32.53 -15.07 -0.25
C LYS A 222 -31.44 -15.64 0.67
N ASN A 223 -30.25 -15.88 0.14
CA ASN A 223 -29.15 -16.56 0.84
C ASN A 223 -28.14 -15.55 1.44
N TYR A 224 -28.66 -14.47 2.03
CA TYR A 224 -27.82 -13.60 2.85
C TYR A 224 -27.36 -14.35 4.11
N LEU A 225 -26.25 -13.91 4.69
CA LEU A 225 -25.73 -14.47 5.92
C LEU A 225 -26.72 -14.31 7.08
N THR A 226 -27.03 -15.41 7.76
CA THR A 226 -28.01 -15.43 8.86
C THR A 226 -27.70 -14.34 9.89
N ASN A 227 -28.70 -13.50 10.18
CA ASN A 227 -28.60 -12.34 11.08
C ASN A 227 -27.63 -11.23 10.64
N GLN A 228 -27.15 -11.23 9.39
CA GLN A 228 -26.22 -10.20 8.86
C GLN A 228 -26.91 -9.35 7.79
N TRP A 229 -28.08 -8.85 8.14
CA TRP A 229 -28.87 -7.95 7.33
C TRP A 229 -29.55 -6.93 8.23
N GLN A 230 -29.98 -5.81 7.66
CA GLN A 230 -30.75 -4.82 8.42
C GLN A 230 -31.65 -3.98 7.51
N TRP A 231 -32.84 -3.65 8.03
CA TRP A 231 -33.73 -2.68 7.40
C TRP A 231 -33.07 -1.30 7.31
N ALA A 232 -33.22 -0.64 6.16
CA ALA A 232 -32.62 0.67 5.90
C ALA A 232 -33.08 1.72 6.94
N ILE A 233 -34.34 1.64 7.38
CA ILE A 233 -34.91 2.55 8.39
C ILE A 233 -34.24 2.48 9.77
N HIS A 234 -33.44 1.45 10.04
CA HIS A 234 -32.72 1.29 11.30
C HIS A 234 -31.24 1.70 11.20
N PHE A 235 -30.80 2.17 10.04
CA PHE A 235 -29.46 2.72 9.90
C PHE A 235 -29.39 4.04 10.66
N LYS A 236 -28.26 4.27 11.34
CA LYS A 236 -28.07 5.47 12.16
C LYS A 236 -27.47 6.57 11.30
N PRO A 237 -27.92 7.83 11.42
CA PRO A 237 -27.26 8.95 10.75
C PRO A 237 -25.83 9.07 11.28
N CYS A 238 -24.85 9.20 10.38
CA CYS A 238 -23.43 9.28 10.73
C CYS A 238 -22.71 10.48 10.09
N GLY A 239 -23.47 11.46 9.62
CA GLY A 239 -22.97 12.71 9.05
C GLY A 239 -23.50 12.96 7.63
N ASN A 240 -23.04 14.07 7.05
CA ASN A 240 -23.38 14.46 5.68
C ASN A 240 -22.09 14.48 4.87
N LEU A 241 -22.11 13.82 3.72
CA LEU A 241 -21.01 13.85 2.76
C LEU A 241 -21.49 14.60 1.53
N ASN A 242 -21.00 15.83 1.36
CA ASN A 242 -21.51 16.77 0.36
C ASN A 242 -23.03 16.96 0.53
N ASP A 243 -23.80 16.77 -0.54
CA ASP A 243 -25.25 16.91 -0.57
C ASP A 243 -26.02 15.62 -0.20
N TYR A 244 -25.33 14.58 0.30
CA TYR A 244 -25.95 13.33 0.71
C TYR A 244 -26.02 13.19 2.23
N ASP A 245 -27.19 12.81 2.73
CA ASP A 245 -27.35 12.31 4.10
C ASP A 245 -26.75 10.91 4.17
N THR A 246 -25.84 10.67 5.12
CA THR A 246 -25.17 9.38 5.27
C THR A 246 -25.70 8.62 6.47
N TYR A 247 -26.05 7.36 6.24
CA TYR A 247 -26.53 6.45 7.27
C TYR A 247 -25.66 5.19 7.29
N SER A 248 -25.38 4.68 8.49
CA SER A 248 -24.57 3.48 8.65
C SER A 248 -25.20 2.43 9.57
N TYR A 249 -24.81 1.18 9.33
CA TYR A 249 -25.08 0.06 10.20
C TYR A 249 -23.90 -0.90 10.17
N CYS A 250 -23.39 -1.29 11.34
CA CYS A 250 -22.34 -2.28 11.45
C CYS A 250 -22.91 -3.62 11.90
N THR A 251 -22.50 -4.67 11.20
CA THR A 251 -22.78 -6.05 11.59
C THR A 251 -21.73 -6.53 12.61
N ASP A 252 -22.00 -7.62 13.30
CA ASP A 252 -20.98 -8.31 14.10
C ASP A 252 -20.07 -9.21 13.24
N THR A 253 -20.31 -9.28 11.92
CA THR A 253 -19.51 -10.08 10.99
C THR A 253 -18.15 -9.46 10.80
N THR A 254 -17.13 -10.26 11.07
CA THR A 254 -15.75 -9.94 10.75
C THR A 254 -15.58 -9.81 9.25
N ILE A 255 -14.96 -8.71 8.79
CA ILE A 255 -14.71 -8.50 7.38
C ILE A 255 -13.66 -9.48 6.87
N THR A 256 -13.94 -10.13 5.73
CA THR A 256 -13.07 -11.10 5.08
C THR A 256 -13.22 -10.98 3.57
N SER A 257 -12.21 -11.45 2.83
CA SER A 257 -12.29 -11.48 1.37
C SER A 257 -13.51 -12.26 0.87
N GLY A 258 -14.12 -11.79 -0.22
CA GLY A 258 -15.31 -12.36 -0.85
C GLY A 258 -16.63 -11.77 -0.35
N LEU A 259 -16.66 -11.11 0.82
CA LEU A 259 -17.89 -10.52 1.34
C LEU A 259 -18.45 -9.43 0.43
N GLN A 260 -19.77 -9.34 0.37
CA GLN A 260 -20.48 -8.38 -0.47
C GLN A 260 -21.75 -7.89 0.22
N ALA A 261 -22.08 -6.62 0.06
CA ALA A 261 -23.37 -6.07 0.48
C ALA A 261 -24.30 -5.91 -0.72
N ARG A 262 -25.60 -6.16 -0.52
CA ARG A 262 -26.63 -5.93 -1.54
C ARG A 262 -27.80 -5.17 -0.94
N PHE A 263 -28.28 -4.17 -1.65
CA PHE A 263 -29.46 -3.39 -1.29
C PHE A 263 -30.68 -3.95 -2.01
N MET A 264 -31.69 -4.29 -1.23
CA MET A 264 -32.96 -4.84 -1.70
C MET A 264 -34.06 -3.82 -1.45
N ILE A 265 -34.93 -3.64 -2.45
CA ILE A 265 -36.24 -3.03 -2.25
C ILE A 265 -37.27 -4.16 -2.12
N SER A 266 -38.07 -4.17 -1.06
CA SER A 266 -39.09 -5.19 -0.81
C SER A 266 -38.60 -6.65 -1.02
N ASP A 267 -39.38 -7.50 -1.70
CA ASP A 267 -39.22 -8.96 -1.84
C ASP A 267 -37.98 -9.35 -2.65
N TYR A 268 -36.78 -9.15 -2.09
CA TYR A 268 -35.50 -9.58 -2.65
C TYR A 268 -35.18 -8.97 -4.04
N ASN A 269 -35.81 -7.83 -4.38
CA ASN A 269 -35.56 -7.10 -5.62
C ASN A 269 -34.30 -6.23 -5.45
N GLU A 270 -33.17 -6.76 -5.90
CA GLU A 270 -31.88 -6.10 -5.81
C GLU A 270 -31.84 -4.81 -6.64
N LYS A 271 -31.35 -3.73 -6.01
CA LYS A 271 -31.09 -2.44 -6.68
C LYS A 271 -29.63 -2.01 -6.62
N ALA A 272 -28.83 -2.59 -5.73
CA ALA A 272 -27.39 -2.33 -5.68
C ALA A 272 -26.63 -3.54 -5.15
N ARG A 273 -25.40 -3.69 -5.62
CA ARG A 273 -24.48 -4.75 -5.24
C ARG A 273 -23.07 -4.20 -5.21
N THR A 274 -22.40 -4.29 -4.06
CA THR A 274 -21.01 -3.84 -3.93
C THR A 274 -20.05 -4.79 -4.66
N PRO A 275 -18.83 -4.37 -5.00
CA PRO A 275 -17.79 -5.35 -5.30
C PRO A 275 -17.58 -6.33 -4.14
N GLU A 276 -17.00 -7.49 -4.44
CA GLU A 276 -16.51 -8.40 -3.40
C GLU A 276 -15.34 -7.76 -2.66
N TRP A 277 -15.29 -7.97 -1.35
CA TRP A 277 -14.25 -7.43 -0.49
C TRP A 277 -12.89 -8.10 -0.76
N SER A 278 -11.80 -7.31 -0.75
CA SER A 278 -10.43 -7.77 -1.02
C SER A 278 -9.46 -7.60 0.14
#